data_AF-A0A2A3HIW1-F1
#
_entry.id   AF-A0A2A3HIW1-F1
#
_cell.length_a   1.000
_cell.length_b   1.000
_cell.length_c   1.000
_cell.angle_alpha   90.00
_cell.angle_beta   90.00
_cell.angle_gamma   90.00
#
_symmetry.space_group_name_H-M   'P 1'
#
loop_
_entity.id
_entity.type
_entity.pdbx_description
1 polymer ?
#
loop_
_entity_poly.entity_id
_entity_poly.type
_entity_poly.pdbx_seq_one_letter_code
_entity_poly.pdbx_strand_id
1 'polypeptide(L)'
;MLHQIGLDLCDQKNDEHPLIPIYLTYQDLCTKYRLDADEVVLNEIEKSVQDELQDDGQYLFLIDGVDEANFPDREKAEKLFKFYQKIESKNVNAVLATRNITPLFQKEERLKSDCRVLEIRPLSTTEIIRYILNVCKRENLSNRVFSDLSSNDLLKDIAKIPITAILLAQILKNDVKDLPSTLPELFQKFVELSLGRWDVEKGLLAQKQYEALDAIATDIAIYMFDNSLTQIGEDEAKGFFVKYVNERNTGLVVELLYRHLVDNSGIVTVYDECFSFKHRAILEFLYARRKALEKTLPINKQMLTLNWQNVYYFYYGCLKDCPNEIKAFKDLECSNTFEKMMKLFFAPNFLLAAYNTPYNVISETLSSAFNESGLIYLEMKKDADCPFLRFSEMNFLWFFQMLMRNLYSYNFFRDAIEKYLVDLDSNKITEPDAYTLFFISMIRVTLKIDKPTDFLFDMQNKLPAQIKLGLFHEVKSEKDLSEKATTYIKKMTNKLKKNGFADKGFLKTLYNEPLTIKAKKKV
;
A
#
# COMPACT_ATOMS: atom_id res chain seq x y z
N MET A 1 -15.14 6.07 0.64
CA MET A 1 -15.89 4.78 0.59
C MET A 1 -17.00 4.77 1.64
N LEU A 2 -16.68 5.01 2.91
CA LEU A 2 -17.67 5.04 3.98
C LEU A 2 -18.80 6.05 3.71
N HIS A 3 -18.50 7.24 3.19
CA HIS A 3 -19.53 8.20 2.79
C HIS A 3 -20.58 7.64 1.81
N GLN A 4 -20.15 6.88 0.80
CA GLN A 4 -21.07 6.24 -0.16
C GLN A 4 -21.91 5.15 0.51
N ILE A 5 -21.33 4.37 1.43
CA ILE A 5 -22.08 3.39 2.22
C ILE A 5 -23.19 4.10 3.02
N GLY A 6 -22.90 5.28 3.58
CA GLY A 6 -23.92 6.09 4.25
C GLY A 6 -25.07 6.47 3.31
N LEU A 7 -24.77 6.97 2.12
CA LEU A 7 -25.80 7.31 1.11
C LEU A 7 -26.64 6.09 0.71
N ASP A 8 -25.99 4.95 0.43
CA ASP A 8 -26.67 3.72 0.03
C ASP A 8 -27.56 3.16 1.15
N LEU A 9 -27.18 3.37 2.42
CA LEU A 9 -27.99 2.99 3.59
C LEU A 9 -29.22 3.89 3.76
N CYS A 10 -29.13 5.18 3.44
CA CYS A 10 -30.28 6.08 3.44
C CYS A 10 -31.31 5.69 2.36
N ASP A 11 -30.87 5.12 1.24
CA ASP A 11 -31.74 4.65 0.16
C ASP A 11 -32.46 3.33 0.50
N GLN A 12 -31.96 2.57 1.48
CA GLN A 12 -32.60 1.35 1.97
C GLN A 12 -33.64 1.70 3.05
N LYS A 13 -34.93 1.67 2.69
CA LYS A 13 -36.02 1.83 3.66
C LYS A 13 -36.00 0.71 4.70
N ASN A 14 -35.60 1.03 5.92
CA ASN A 14 -35.84 0.20 7.10
C ASN A 14 -37.02 0.79 7.88
N ASP A 15 -38.16 0.08 7.89
CA ASP A 15 -39.44 0.60 8.37
C ASP A 15 -39.65 0.46 9.89
N GLU A 16 -38.79 -0.25 10.63
CA GLU A 16 -38.99 -0.50 12.08
C GLU A 16 -38.05 0.31 13.01
N HIS A 17 -36.83 0.64 12.59
CA HIS A 17 -35.91 1.53 13.32
C HIS A 17 -35.04 2.32 12.33
N PRO A 18 -35.15 3.67 12.26
CA PRO A 18 -34.36 4.47 11.34
C PRO A 18 -32.88 4.44 11.73
N LEU A 19 -32.04 3.91 10.83
CA LEU A 19 -30.59 3.90 10.95
C LEU A 19 -30.02 5.17 10.32
N ILE A 20 -29.26 5.95 11.09
CA ILE A 20 -28.75 7.24 10.65
C ILE A 20 -27.24 7.19 10.50
N PRO A 21 -26.73 7.14 9.27
CA PRO A 21 -25.30 7.20 9.03
C PRO A 21 -24.77 8.63 9.24
N ILE A 22 -23.79 8.78 10.12
CA ILE A 22 -23.05 10.03 10.35
C ILE A 22 -21.61 9.81 9.89
N TYR A 23 -21.16 10.58 8.90
CA TYR A 23 -19.79 10.50 8.41
C TYR A 23 -18.90 11.51 9.14
N LEU A 24 -17.73 11.08 9.61
CA LEU A 24 -16.76 11.95 10.26
C LEU A 24 -15.33 11.44 10.08
N THR A 25 -14.34 12.34 10.20
CA THR A 25 -12.93 11.92 10.26
C THR A 25 -12.54 11.53 11.68
N TYR A 26 -11.57 10.63 11.82
CA TYR A 26 -11.03 10.27 13.13
C TYR A 26 -10.35 11.46 13.83
N GLN A 27 -9.77 12.39 13.06
CA GLN A 27 -9.22 13.62 13.59
C GLN A 27 -10.31 14.46 14.27
N ASP A 28 -11.43 14.70 13.58
CA ASP A 28 -12.53 15.51 14.13
C ASP A 28 -13.19 14.85 15.34
N LEU A 29 -13.37 13.53 15.32
CA LEU A 29 -13.81 12.76 16.49
C LEU A 29 -12.95 13.07 17.72
N CYS A 30 -11.64 13.16 17.54
CA CYS A 30 -10.69 13.42 18.61
C CYS A 30 -10.63 14.88 19.04
N THR A 31 -10.65 15.83 18.09
CA THR A 31 -10.38 17.25 18.35
C THR A 31 -11.66 18.08 18.48
N LYS A 32 -12.59 17.98 17.52
CA LYS A 32 -13.83 18.76 17.47
C LYS A 32 -14.84 18.26 18.50
N TYR A 33 -15.09 16.94 18.53
CA TYR A 33 -16.14 16.36 19.38
C TYR A 33 -15.61 15.70 20.66
N ARG A 34 -14.29 15.75 20.90
CA ARG A 34 -13.66 15.29 22.16
C ARG A 34 -14.07 13.87 22.57
N LEU A 35 -14.22 12.98 21.58
CA LEU A 35 -14.66 11.59 21.72
C LEU A 35 -16.05 11.46 22.37
N ASP A 36 -16.93 12.44 22.17
CA ASP A 36 -18.28 12.44 22.73
C ASP A 36 -19.32 12.20 21.63
N ALA A 37 -20.03 11.08 21.71
CA ALA A 37 -21.05 10.73 20.75
C ALA A 37 -22.27 11.67 20.80
N ASP A 38 -22.57 12.25 21.96
CA ASP A 38 -23.68 13.20 22.07
C ASP A 38 -23.30 14.51 21.38
N GLU A 39 -22.06 14.97 21.52
CA GLU A 39 -21.56 16.13 20.76
C GLU A 39 -21.57 15.87 19.24
N VAL A 40 -21.27 14.64 18.79
CA VAL A 40 -21.36 14.31 17.36
C VAL A 40 -22.82 14.41 16.88
N VAL A 41 -23.76 13.75 17.57
CA VAL A 41 -25.18 13.77 17.19
C VAL A 41 -25.73 15.20 17.20
N LEU A 42 -25.43 15.98 18.25
CA LEU A 42 -25.90 17.36 18.40
C LEU A 42 -25.44 18.29 17.27
N ASN A 43 -24.21 18.12 16.79
CA ASN A 43 -23.62 19.01 15.80
C ASN A 43 -23.82 18.55 14.35
N GLU A 44 -23.89 17.24 14.11
CA GLU A 44 -23.94 16.69 12.74
C GLU A 44 -25.36 16.38 12.25
N ILE A 45 -26.35 16.35 13.13
CA ILE A 45 -27.74 16.09 12.77
C ILE A 45 -28.57 17.36 13.02
N GLU A 46 -29.41 17.74 12.05
CA GLU A 46 -30.34 18.86 12.24
C GLU A 46 -31.29 18.60 13.40
N LYS A 47 -31.59 19.65 14.17
CA LYS A 47 -32.46 19.56 15.35
C LYS A 47 -33.86 19.03 15.03
N SER A 48 -34.39 19.37 13.86
CA SER A 48 -35.67 18.85 13.33
C SER A 48 -35.68 17.33 13.24
N VAL A 49 -34.59 16.74 12.78
CA VAL A 49 -34.41 15.29 12.65
C VAL A 49 -34.25 14.65 14.04
N GLN A 50 -33.48 15.28 14.94
CA GLN A 50 -33.35 14.81 16.33
C GLN A 50 -34.69 14.78 17.06
N ASP A 51 -35.52 15.82 16.91
CA ASP A 51 -36.84 15.94 17.54
C ASP A 51 -37.82 14.87 17.00
N GLU A 52 -37.66 14.44 15.74
CA GLU A 52 -38.49 13.42 15.08
C GLU A 52 -38.11 11.99 15.51
N LEU A 53 -36.84 11.75 15.85
CA LEU A 53 -36.31 10.42 16.20
C LEU A 53 -36.48 10.02 17.66
N GLN A 54 -36.55 11.00 18.57
CA GLN A 54 -36.57 10.76 20.03
C GLN A 54 -35.50 9.72 20.46
N ASP A 55 -35.84 8.75 21.32
CA ASP A 55 -34.95 7.67 21.79
C ASP A 55 -34.90 6.44 20.86
N ASP A 56 -35.67 6.42 19.76
CA ASP A 56 -35.83 5.24 18.89
C ASP A 56 -34.83 5.16 17.71
N GLY A 57 -34.08 6.24 17.47
CA GLY A 57 -33.08 6.32 16.40
C GLY A 57 -31.82 5.50 16.71
N GLN A 58 -31.34 4.75 15.73
CA GLN A 58 -30.03 4.08 15.81
C GLN A 58 -29.01 4.85 14.98
N TYR A 59 -27.88 5.23 15.59
CA TYR A 59 -26.84 5.96 14.88
C TYR A 59 -25.73 5.03 14.40
N LEU A 60 -25.23 5.26 13.18
CA LEU A 60 -24.08 4.59 12.62
C LEU A 60 -22.98 5.60 12.31
N PHE A 61 -21.94 5.61 13.12
CA PHE A 61 -20.79 6.49 12.93
C PHE A 61 -19.84 5.85 11.94
N LEU A 62 -19.63 6.53 10.81
CA LEU A 62 -18.77 6.14 9.72
C LEU A 62 -17.47 6.96 9.81
N ILE A 63 -16.48 6.42 10.53
CA ILE A 63 -15.27 7.13 10.92
C ILE A 63 -14.12 6.80 9.95
N ASP A 64 -13.68 7.78 9.16
CA ASP A 64 -12.62 7.59 8.16
C ASP A 64 -11.24 8.10 8.64
N GLY A 65 -10.17 7.55 8.08
CA GLY A 65 -8.81 8.10 8.20
C GLY A 65 -8.15 7.98 9.57
N VAL A 66 -8.31 6.86 10.29
CA VAL A 66 -7.64 6.67 11.60
C VAL A 66 -6.12 6.80 11.51
N ASP A 67 -5.51 6.25 10.46
CA ASP A 67 -4.07 6.36 10.21
C ASP A 67 -3.61 7.78 9.86
N GLU A 68 -4.52 8.61 9.34
CA GLU A 68 -4.23 9.97 8.88
C GLU A 68 -4.23 11.00 10.00
N ALA A 69 -4.84 10.69 11.16
CA ALA A 69 -4.86 11.60 12.29
C ALA A 69 -3.47 11.86 12.88
N ASN A 70 -3.23 13.09 13.33
CA ASN A 70 -1.92 13.54 13.82
C ASN A 70 -1.72 13.20 15.31
N PHE A 71 -1.81 11.91 15.61
CA PHE A 71 -1.54 11.36 16.94
C PHE A 71 -0.57 10.18 16.83
N PRO A 72 0.30 9.96 17.83
CA PRO A 72 1.04 8.71 17.93
C PRO A 72 0.08 7.50 17.94
N ASP A 73 0.45 6.40 17.29
CA ASP A 73 -0.42 5.20 17.17
C ASP A 73 -0.97 4.70 18.51
N ARG A 74 -0.16 4.83 19.58
CA ARG A 74 -0.59 4.50 20.94
C ARG A 74 -1.75 5.38 21.42
N GLU A 75 -1.65 6.68 21.20
CA GLU A 75 -2.69 7.63 21.61
C GLU A 75 -3.96 7.41 20.78
N LYS A 76 -3.82 7.03 19.49
CA LYS A 76 -4.96 6.65 18.65
C LYS A 76 -5.73 5.46 19.26
N ALA A 77 -5.04 4.40 19.66
CA ALA A 77 -5.67 3.24 20.29
C ALA A 77 -6.40 3.61 21.59
N GLU A 78 -5.71 4.33 22.49
CA GLU A 78 -6.28 4.73 23.79
C GLU A 78 -7.53 5.61 23.64
N LYS A 79 -7.55 6.52 22.65
CA LYS A 79 -8.71 7.37 22.33
C LYS A 79 -9.87 6.56 21.74
N LEU A 80 -9.58 5.61 20.84
CA LEU A 80 -10.61 4.71 20.29
C LEU A 80 -11.25 3.86 21.36
N PHE A 81 -10.46 3.32 22.30
CA PHE A 81 -11.00 2.55 23.41
C PHE A 81 -11.88 3.41 24.32
N LYS A 82 -11.45 4.64 24.64
CA LYS A 82 -12.29 5.59 25.40
C LYS A 82 -13.59 5.92 24.67
N PHE A 83 -13.54 6.09 23.35
CA PHE A 83 -14.73 6.34 22.55
C PHE A 83 -15.67 5.12 22.57
N TYR A 84 -15.14 3.92 22.36
CA TYR A 84 -15.88 2.66 22.46
C TYR A 84 -16.62 2.54 23.79
N GLN A 85 -15.93 2.78 24.92
CA GLN A 85 -16.54 2.73 26.26
C GLN A 85 -17.69 3.72 26.45
N LYS A 86 -17.68 4.85 25.73
CA LYS A 86 -18.74 5.86 25.80
C LYS A 86 -19.95 5.52 24.93
N ILE A 87 -19.78 4.68 23.90
CA ILE A 87 -20.86 4.28 22.99
C ILE A 87 -21.44 2.90 23.33
N GLU A 88 -20.73 2.08 24.11
CA GLU A 88 -21.13 0.70 24.46
C GLU A 88 -22.54 0.60 25.07
N SER A 89 -22.96 1.61 25.84
CA SER A 89 -24.29 1.68 26.47
C SER A 89 -25.30 2.57 25.72
N LYS A 90 -24.97 2.99 24.49
CA LYS A 90 -25.80 3.89 23.67
C LYS A 90 -26.30 3.17 22.43
N ASN A 91 -27.35 3.69 21.78
CA ASN A 91 -27.85 3.15 20.51
C ASN A 91 -26.98 3.61 19.32
N VAL A 92 -25.67 3.40 19.42
CA VAL A 92 -24.65 3.88 18.49
C VAL A 92 -23.74 2.73 18.06
N ASN A 93 -23.69 2.49 16.76
CA ASN A 93 -22.68 1.62 16.14
C ASN A 93 -21.62 2.46 15.45
N ALA A 94 -20.41 1.92 15.31
CA ALA A 94 -19.32 2.59 14.60
C ALA A 94 -18.62 1.65 13.62
N VAL A 95 -18.33 2.16 12.42
CA VAL A 95 -17.47 1.53 11.41
C VAL A 95 -16.28 2.44 11.20
N LEU A 96 -15.08 1.87 11.34
CA LEU A 96 -13.83 2.60 11.20
C LEU A 96 -13.07 2.15 9.97
N ALA A 97 -12.55 3.09 9.19
CA ALA A 97 -11.66 2.82 8.07
C ALA A 97 -10.22 3.25 8.38
N THR A 98 -9.28 2.36 8.08
CA THR A 98 -7.84 2.64 8.19
C THR A 98 -7.05 1.76 7.24
N ARG A 99 -5.89 2.26 6.77
CA ARG A 99 -4.95 1.49 5.92
C ARG A 99 -4.22 0.39 6.68
N ASN A 100 -3.93 0.61 7.95
CA ASN A 100 -3.22 -0.35 8.78
C ASN A 100 -3.80 -0.39 10.19
N ILE A 101 -4.54 -1.45 10.47
CA ILE A 101 -5.19 -1.64 11.77
C ILE A 101 -4.22 -2.17 12.84
N THR A 102 -3.04 -2.64 12.44
CA THR A 102 -2.08 -3.31 13.32
C THR A 102 -1.65 -2.46 14.52
N PRO A 103 -1.28 -1.17 14.36
CA PRO A 103 -0.82 -0.34 15.48
C PRO A 103 -1.89 -0.14 16.56
N LEU A 104 -3.17 -0.13 16.17
CA LEU A 104 -4.30 0.05 17.08
C LEU A 104 -4.50 -1.14 18.03
N PHE A 105 -4.05 -2.34 17.62
CA PHE A 105 -4.27 -3.58 18.37
C PHE A 105 -3.01 -4.15 19.04
N GLN A 106 -1.90 -3.39 19.10
CA GLN A 106 -0.64 -3.91 19.63
C GLN A 106 -0.68 -4.14 21.16
N LYS A 107 -1.48 -3.42 21.94
CA LYS A 107 -1.51 -3.57 23.42
C LYS A 107 -2.89 -3.75 24.04
N GLU A 108 -3.96 -3.25 23.44
CA GLU A 108 -5.31 -3.37 23.99
C GLU A 108 -6.01 -4.61 23.42
N GLU A 109 -5.87 -5.74 24.13
CA GLU A 109 -6.54 -7.01 23.75
C GLU A 109 -8.07 -6.89 23.70
N ARG A 110 -8.67 -5.93 24.42
CA ARG A 110 -10.12 -5.71 24.46
C ARG A 110 -10.70 -5.20 23.15
N LEU A 111 -10.03 -4.27 22.46
CA LEU A 111 -10.46 -3.85 21.13
C LEU A 111 -10.52 -5.03 20.14
N LYS A 112 -9.71 -6.09 20.34
CA LYS A 112 -9.78 -7.30 19.49
C LYS A 112 -10.98 -8.20 19.80
N SER A 113 -11.45 -8.24 21.05
CA SER A 113 -12.65 -9.04 21.40
C SER A 113 -13.93 -8.31 21.02
N ASP A 114 -13.90 -6.99 21.08
CA ASP A 114 -15.10 -6.16 21.04
C ASP A 114 -15.34 -5.54 19.66
N CYS A 115 -14.32 -5.51 18.78
CA CYS A 115 -14.43 -5.01 17.42
C CYS A 115 -14.35 -6.14 16.37
N ARG A 116 -15.21 -6.05 15.35
CA ARG A 116 -15.11 -6.89 14.15
C ARG A 116 -14.16 -6.24 13.15
N VAL A 117 -13.14 -6.99 12.71
CA VAL A 117 -12.17 -6.52 11.71
C VAL A 117 -12.51 -7.12 10.35
N LEU A 118 -12.66 -6.26 9.35
CA LEU A 118 -12.89 -6.63 7.96
C LEU A 118 -11.76 -6.08 7.09
N GLU A 119 -11.29 -6.88 6.13
CA GLU A 119 -10.24 -6.49 5.17
C GLU A 119 -10.83 -6.42 3.76
N ILE A 120 -10.64 -5.29 3.08
CA ILE A 120 -10.99 -5.16 1.68
C ILE A 120 -9.92 -5.86 0.84
N ARG A 121 -10.31 -6.93 0.16
CA ARG A 121 -9.39 -7.68 -0.70
C ARG A 121 -9.11 -6.92 -2.00
N PRO A 122 -7.89 -7.04 -2.55
CA PRO A 122 -7.60 -6.55 -3.90
C PRO A 122 -8.55 -7.16 -4.93
N LEU A 123 -8.87 -6.40 -5.99
CA LEU A 123 -9.67 -6.92 -7.09
C LEU A 123 -8.87 -7.98 -7.85
N SER A 124 -9.54 -9.08 -8.21
CA SER A 124 -9.00 -10.04 -9.16
C SER A 124 -8.92 -9.43 -10.57
N THR A 125 -8.01 -9.94 -11.40
CA THR A 125 -7.90 -9.54 -12.82
C THR A 125 -9.24 -9.62 -13.54
N THR A 126 -10.07 -10.62 -13.23
CA THR A 126 -11.41 -10.77 -13.81
C THR A 126 -12.37 -9.66 -13.39
N GLU A 127 -12.34 -9.24 -12.12
CA GLU A 127 -13.17 -8.13 -11.63
C GLU A 127 -12.74 -6.79 -12.22
N ILE A 128 -11.42 -6.58 -12.36
CA ILE A 128 -10.85 -5.40 -13.03
C ILE A 128 -11.31 -5.33 -14.49
N ILE A 129 -11.19 -6.43 -15.23
CA ILE A 129 -11.64 -6.49 -16.63
C ILE A 129 -13.14 -6.22 -16.72
N ARG A 130 -13.94 -6.86 -15.86
CA ARG A 130 -15.40 -6.63 -15.82
C ARG A 130 -15.73 -5.18 -15.54
N TYR A 131 -15.04 -4.55 -14.59
CA TYR A 131 -15.20 -3.14 -14.29
C TYR A 131 -14.86 -2.25 -15.50
N ILE A 132 -13.71 -2.46 -16.14
CA ILE A 132 -13.30 -1.68 -17.33
C ILE A 132 -14.33 -1.84 -18.46
N LEU A 133 -14.81 -3.06 -18.72
CA LEU A 133 -15.84 -3.30 -19.73
C LEU A 133 -17.15 -2.57 -19.43
N ASN A 134 -17.59 -2.58 -18.16
CA ASN A 134 -18.80 -1.87 -17.72
C ASN A 134 -18.67 -0.35 -17.89
N VAL A 135 -17.50 0.23 -17.61
CA VAL A 135 -17.26 1.68 -17.73
C VAL A 135 -17.14 2.11 -19.19
N CYS A 136 -16.47 1.32 -20.03
CA CYS A 136 -16.16 1.70 -21.40
C CYS A 136 -17.34 1.56 -22.38
N LYS A 137 -18.37 0.73 -22.08
CA LYS A 137 -19.61 0.55 -22.88
C LYS A 137 -19.39 0.49 -24.41
N ARG A 138 -18.29 -0.10 -24.88
CA ARG A 138 -17.91 -0.19 -26.31
C ARG A 138 -17.53 -1.62 -26.66
N GLU A 139 -18.20 -2.20 -27.66
CA GLU A 139 -18.09 -3.63 -28.02
C GLU A 139 -16.69 -4.06 -28.53
N ASN A 140 -15.90 -3.15 -29.11
CA ASN A 140 -14.58 -3.48 -29.70
C ASN A 140 -13.36 -3.21 -28.79
N LEU A 141 -13.57 -2.69 -27.56
CA LEU A 141 -12.47 -2.43 -26.61
C LEU A 141 -12.00 -3.70 -25.87
N SER A 142 -12.83 -4.74 -25.80
CA SER A 142 -12.53 -5.94 -25.02
C SER A 142 -11.27 -6.64 -25.50
N ASN A 143 -11.10 -6.83 -26.81
CA ASN A 143 -10.03 -7.69 -27.34
C ASN A 143 -8.65 -7.03 -27.27
N ARG A 144 -8.57 -5.71 -27.49
CA ARG A 144 -7.31 -4.94 -27.38
C ARG A 144 -6.89 -4.73 -25.93
N VAL A 145 -7.82 -4.34 -25.06
CA VAL A 145 -7.52 -4.18 -23.62
C VAL A 145 -7.15 -5.53 -23.01
N PHE A 146 -7.82 -6.62 -23.42
CA PHE A 146 -7.48 -7.96 -22.99
C PHE A 146 -6.10 -8.40 -23.52
N SER A 147 -5.75 -8.13 -24.78
CA SER A 147 -4.41 -8.45 -25.31
C SER A 147 -3.33 -7.65 -24.61
N ASP A 148 -3.54 -6.35 -24.36
CA ASP A 148 -2.52 -5.45 -23.80
C ASP A 148 -2.33 -5.68 -22.30
N LEU A 149 -3.42 -5.87 -21.55
CA LEU A 149 -3.36 -6.33 -20.15
C LEU A 149 -2.82 -7.76 -20.04
N SER A 150 -3.02 -8.62 -21.04
CA SER A 150 -2.49 -10.00 -20.98
C SER A 150 -1.04 -10.13 -21.45
N SER A 151 -0.51 -9.15 -22.20
CA SER A 151 0.83 -9.20 -22.78
C SER A 151 1.88 -8.36 -22.04
N ASN A 152 1.48 -7.27 -21.38
CA ASN A 152 2.40 -6.43 -20.62
C ASN A 152 2.30 -6.74 -19.12
N ASP A 153 3.37 -7.34 -18.58
CA ASP A 153 3.40 -7.78 -17.19
C ASP A 153 3.37 -6.62 -16.19
N LEU A 154 3.93 -5.46 -16.53
CA LEU A 154 3.83 -4.27 -15.69
C LEU A 154 2.38 -3.76 -15.61
N LEU A 155 1.65 -3.78 -16.73
CA LEU A 155 0.23 -3.41 -16.80
C LEU A 155 -0.67 -4.36 -16.00
N LYS A 156 -0.39 -5.67 -15.98
CA LYS A 156 -1.10 -6.63 -15.12
C LYS A 156 -0.95 -6.29 -13.64
N ASP A 157 0.26 -5.89 -13.25
CA ASP A 157 0.58 -5.62 -11.86
C ASP A 157 0.02 -4.28 -11.39
N ILE A 158 -0.05 -3.27 -12.28
CA ILE A 158 -0.68 -1.97 -12.01
C ILE A 158 -2.16 -2.13 -11.66
N ALA A 159 -2.91 -2.95 -12.39
CA ALA A 159 -4.37 -2.96 -12.31
C ALA A 159 -4.95 -3.61 -11.05
N LYS A 160 -4.12 -4.29 -10.21
CA LYS A 160 -4.54 -5.02 -9.00
C LYS A 160 -5.21 -4.16 -7.91
N ILE A 161 -5.08 -2.84 -7.99
CA ILE A 161 -5.61 -1.89 -7.01
C ILE A 161 -6.88 -1.22 -7.58
N PRO A 162 -8.01 -1.14 -6.84
CA PRO A 162 -9.25 -0.56 -7.35
C PRO A 162 -9.09 0.82 -8.01
N ILE A 163 -8.32 1.72 -7.39
CA ILE A 163 -8.11 3.07 -7.95
C ILE A 163 -7.41 3.01 -9.30
N THR A 164 -6.42 2.14 -9.50
CA THR A 164 -5.68 2.09 -10.76
C THR A 164 -6.54 1.52 -11.88
N ALA A 165 -7.44 0.58 -11.57
CA ALA A 165 -8.47 0.12 -12.50
C ALA A 165 -9.44 1.25 -12.89
N ILE A 166 -9.85 2.09 -11.94
CA ILE A 166 -10.68 3.29 -12.19
C ILE A 166 -9.96 4.26 -13.11
N LEU A 167 -8.72 4.63 -12.79
CA LEU A 167 -7.92 5.56 -13.61
C LEU A 167 -7.71 5.01 -15.02
N LEU A 168 -7.38 3.72 -15.14
CA LEU A 168 -7.18 3.07 -16.43
C LEU A 168 -8.45 3.06 -17.27
N ALA A 169 -9.61 2.77 -16.66
CA ALA A 169 -10.90 2.82 -17.34
C ALA A 169 -11.23 4.24 -17.83
N GLN A 170 -10.95 5.28 -17.02
CA GLN A 170 -11.15 6.67 -17.41
C GLN A 170 -10.24 7.11 -18.55
N ILE A 171 -8.99 6.66 -18.56
CA ILE A 171 -8.03 6.87 -19.66
C ILE A 171 -8.56 6.19 -20.93
N LEU A 172 -8.89 4.91 -20.86
CA LEU A 172 -9.41 4.12 -21.99
C LEU A 172 -10.70 4.70 -22.60
N LYS A 173 -11.59 5.25 -21.78
CA LYS A 173 -12.83 5.92 -22.22
C LYS A 173 -12.55 7.08 -23.18
N ASN A 174 -11.39 7.73 -23.07
CA ASN A 174 -11.02 8.91 -23.83
C ASN A 174 -10.13 8.63 -25.07
N ASP A 175 -10.03 7.37 -25.53
CA ASP A 175 -9.41 6.95 -26.80
C ASP A 175 -7.89 7.20 -26.92
N VAL A 176 -7.14 6.79 -25.89
CA VAL A 176 -5.68 6.97 -25.86
C VAL A 176 -4.99 6.01 -26.80
N LYS A 177 -4.08 6.54 -27.63
CA LYS A 177 -3.24 5.72 -28.51
C LYS A 177 -2.28 4.81 -27.74
N ASP A 178 -1.69 5.33 -26.65
CA ASP A 178 -0.68 4.65 -25.83
C ASP A 178 -1.12 4.44 -24.39
N LEU A 179 -1.05 3.17 -23.95
CA LEU A 179 -1.29 2.77 -22.56
C LEU A 179 -0.10 3.12 -21.66
N PRO A 180 -0.35 3.52 -20.40
CA PRO A 180 0.72 3.71 -19.43
C PRO A 180 1.42 2.39 -19.12
N SER A 181 2.75 2.41 -19.02
CA SER A 181 3.55 1.22 -18.71
C SER A 181 3.83 1.08 -17.21
N THR A 182 3.62 2.14 -16.43
CA THR A 182 3.82 2.17 -14.97
C THR A 182 2.70 2.92 -14.25
N LEU A 183 2.56 2.70 -12.94
CA LEU A 183 1.59 3.40 -12.11
C LEU A 183 1.83 4.94 -12.08
N PRO A 184 3.06 5.46 -12.00
CA PRO A 184 3.33 6.89 -12.15
C PRO A 184 2.88 7.46 -13.50
N GLU A 185 3.07 6.72 -14.60
CA GLU A 185 2.57 7.14 -15.93
C GLU A 185 1.04 7.13 -16.01
N LEU A 186 0.39 6.17 -15.33
CA LEU A 186 -1.07 6.12 -15.21
C LEU A 186 -1.60 7.38 -14.52
N PHE A 187 -0.99 7.77 -13.39
CA PHE A 187 -1.34 8.98 -12.66
C PHE A 187 -1.06 10.25 -13.48
N GLN A 188 0.08 10.32 -14.18
CA GLN A 188 0.40 11.45 -15.06
C GLN A 188 -0.68 11.64 -16.13
N LYS A 189 -1.01 10.59 -16.88
CA LYS A 189 -2.04 10.66 -17.93
C LYS A 189 -3.41 11.00 -17.35
N PHE A 190 -3.75 10.44 -16.20
CA PHE A 190 -5.01 10.75 -15.53
C PHE A 190 -5.11 12.22 -15.11
N VAL A 191 -4.08 12.76 -14.45
CA VAL A 191 -4.06 14.17 -14.03
C VAL A 191 -4.12 15.10 -15.24
N GLU A 192 -3.33 14.84 -16.29
CA GLU A 192 -3.37 15.63 -17.53
C GLU A 192 -4.78 15.68 -18.14
N LEU A 193 -5.41 14.51 -18.23
CA LEU A 193 -6.79 14.34 -18.66
C LEU A 193 -7.77 15.15 -17.82
N SER A 194 -7.72 14.96 -16.50
CA SER A 194 -8.58 15.60 -15.52
C SER A 194 -8.46 17.12 -15.53
N LEU A 195 -7.28 17.66 -15.82
CA LEU A 195 -7.07 19.11 -15.89
C LEU A 195 -7.39 19.71 -17.28
N GLY A 196 -7.91 18.91 -18.20
CA GLY A 196 -8.37 19.38 -19.50
C GLY A 196 -7.31 19.42 -20.59
N ARG A 197 -6.18 18.69 -20.47
CA ARG A 197 -5.14 18.67 -21.52
C ARG A 197 -5.69 18.29 -22.89
N TRP A 198 -6.62 17.34 -22.96
CA TRP A 198 -7.24 16.92 -24.23
C TRP A 198 -8.38 17.83 -24.67
N ASP A 199 -8.94 18.63 -23.77
CA ASP A 199 -9.85 19.71 -24.16
C ASP A 199 -9.08 20.80 -24.88
N VAL A 200 -7.79 21.01 -24.55
CA VAL A 200 -6.92 21.88 -25.35
C VAL A 200 -6.72 21.33 -26.77
N GLU A 201 -6.42 20.04 -26.91
CA GLU A 201 -6.23 19.40 -28.23
C GLU A 201 -7.50 19.48 -29.11
N LYS A 202 -8.69 19.51 -28.48
CA LYS A 202 -9.99 19.68 -29.14
C LYS A 202 -10.40 21.14 -29.34
N GLY A 203 -9.59 22.10 -28.87
CA GLY A 203 -9.89 23.53 -28.94
C GLY A 203 -10.99 24.02 -27.97
N LEU A 204 -11.33 23.20 -26.97
CA LEU A 204 -12.37 23.46 -25.96
C LEU A 204 -11.83 24.17 -24.70
N LEU A 205 -10.51 24.10 -24.47
CA LEU A 205 -9.82 24.76 -23.37
C LEU A 205 -8.58 25.50 -23.90
N ALA A 206 -8.28 26.67 -23.36
CA ALA A 206 -7.03 27.36 -23.73
C ALA A 206 -5.83 26.68 -23.05
N GLN A 207 -4.71 26.52 -23.78
CA GLN A 207 -3.46 25.96 -23.23
C GLN A 207 -3.04 26.66 -21.91
N LYS A 208 -3.22 27.99 -21.86
CA LYS A 208 -2.91 28.80 -20.67
C LYS A 208 -3.77 28.44 -19.44
N GLN A 209 -5.01 28.00 -19.65
CA GLN A 209 -5.89 27.57 -18.55
C GLN A 209 -5.43 26.22 -18.00
N TYR A 210 -5.08 25.27 -18.87
CA TYR A 210 -4.53 23.97 -18.47
C TYR A 210 -3.26 24.15 -17.63
N GLU A 211 -2.32 24.97 -18.10
CA GLU A 211 -1.06 25.23 -17.39
C GLU A 211 -1.28 25.88 -16.02
N ALA A 212 -2.26 26.78 -15.92
CA ALA A 212 -2.64 27.38 -14.65
C ALA A 212 -3.22 26.35 -13.67
N LEU A 213 -4.15 25.50 -14.14
CA LEU A 213 -4.77 24.46 -13.33
C LEU A 213 -3.74 23.44 -12.81
N ASP A 214 -2.81 23.00 -13.67
CA ASP A 214 -1.75 22.06 -13.29
C ASP A 214 -0.80 22.66 -12.25
N ALA A 215 -0.40 23.91 -12.41
CA ALA A 215 0.43 24.60 -11.44
C ALA A 215 -0.30 24.81 -10.10
N ILE A 216 -1.54 25.28 -10.12
CA ILE A 216 -2.34 25.56 -8.91
C ILE A 216 -2.62 24.26 -8.14
N ALA A 217 -3.09 23.21 -8.81
CA ALA A 217 -3.34 21.92 -8.16
C ALA A 217 -2.06 21.35 -7.53
N THR A 218 -0.93 21.51 -8.21
CA THR A 218 0.37 21.09 -7.67
C THR A 218 0.79 21.93 -6.45
N ASP A 219 0.60 23.24 -6.48
CA ASP A 219 0.95 24.12 -5.36
C ASP A 219 0.08 23.84 -4.12
N ILE A 220 -1.22 23.54 -4.32
CA ILE A 220 -2.12 23.10 -3.23
C ILE A 220 -1.64 21.76 -2.67
N ALA A 221 -1.29 20.78 -3.54
CA ALA A 221 -0.79 19.48 -3.08
C ALA A 221 0.50 19.61 -2.25
N ILE A 222 1.40 20.52 -2.62
CA ILE A 222 2.62 20.81 -1.86
C ILE A 222 2.27 21.38 -0.49
N TYR A 223 1.42 22.40 -0.45
CA TYR A 223 1.02 23.00 0.81
C TYR A 223 0.36 21.98 1.75
N MET A 224 -0.58 21.19 1.24
CA MET A 224 -1.26 20.17 2.03
C MET A 224 -0.29 19.09 2.51
N PHE A 225 0.60 18.58 1.65
CA PHE A 225 1.54 17.52 2.04
C PHE A 225 2.56 18.00 3.07
N ASP A 226 3.18 19.16 2.84
CA ASP A 226 4.21 19.72 3.73
C ASP A 226 3.64 20.05 5.12
N ASN A 227 2.36 20.42 5.20
CA ASN A 227 1.67 20.69 6.46
C ASN A 227 0.89 19.49 7.02
N SER A 228 0.99 18.30 6.40
CA SER A 228 0.25 17.09 6.80
C SER A 228 -1.28 17.28 6.89
N LEU A 229 -1.85 18.06 5.97
CA LEU A 229 -3.28 18.38 5.90
C LEU A 229 -4.00 17.40 4.96
N THR A 230 -5.16 16.92 5.39
CA THR A 230 -6.07 16.10 4.56
C THR A 230 -7.05 16.97 3.76
N GLN A 231 -7.36 18.16 4.26
CA GLN A 231 -8.22 19.16 3.66
C GLN A 231 -7.78 20.58 4.06
N ILE A 232 -8.22 21.59 3.31
CA ILE A 232 -8.02 23.01 3.59
C ILE A 232 -9.34 23.75 3.44
N GLY A 233 -9.46 24.97 3.98
CA GLY A 233 -10.65 25.79 3.76
C GLY A 233 -10.83 26.12 2.28
N GLU A 234 -12.07 26.19 1.80
CA GLU A 234 -12.39 26.57 0.42
C GLU A 234 -11.83 27.95 0.06
N ASP A 235 -11.94 28.91 0.98
CA ASP A 235 -11.39 30.26 0.79
C ASP A 235 -9.86 30.24 0.71
N GLU A 236 -9.21 29.38 1.49
CA GLU A 236 -7.77 29.15 1.42
C GLU A 236 -7.38 28.56 0.06
N ALA A 237 -8.13 27.56 -0.42
CA ALA A 237 -7.94 26.98 -1.75
C ALA A 237 -8.10 28.02 -2.85
N LYS A 238 -9.17 28.85 -2.82
CA LYS A 238 -9.37 29.98 -3.74
C LYS A 238 -8.21 30.98 -3.70
N GLY A 239 -7.59 31.16 -2.54
CA GLY A 239 -6.38 31.96 -2.36
C GLY A 239 -5.23 31.55 -3.30
N PHE A 240 -5.03 30.25 -3.55
CA PHE A 240 -4.01 29.77 -4.50
C PHE A 240 -4.28 30.20 -5.94
N PHE A 241 -5.54 30.21 -6.36
CA PHE A 241 -5.93 30.66 -7.70
C PHE A 241 -5.68 32.16 -7.87
N VAL A 242 -6.14 32.96 -6.90
CA VAL A 242 -5.95 34.41 -6.89
C VAL A 242 -4.46 34.74 -6.94
N LYS A 243 -3.66 34.09 -6.08
CA LYS A 243 -2.21 34.26 -6.03
C LYS A 243 -1.57 33.96 -7.39
N TYR A 244 -1.85 32.79 -7.97
CA TYR A 244 -1.27 32.38 -9.25
C TYR A 244 -1.61 33.35 -10.38
N VAL A 245 -2.88 33.75 -10.48
CA VAL A 245 -3.37 34.65 -11.54
C VAL A 245 -2.71 36.03 -11.44
N ASN A 246 -2.62 36.58 -10.22
CA ASN A 246 -2.09 37.92 -9.96
C ASN A 246 -0.56 37.99 -10.11
N GLU A 247 0.18 37.06 -9.51
CA GLU A 247 1.65 37.06 -9.55
C GLU A 247 2.21 36.94 -10.98
N ARG A 248 1.48 36.26 -11.86
CA ARG A 248 1.88 36.01 -13.26
C ARG A 248 1.15 36.90 -14.27
N ASN A 249 0.31 37.82 -13.79
CA ASN A 249 -0.53 38.69 -14.62
C ASN A 249 -1.20 37.95 -15.79
N THR A 250 -1.82 36.81 -15.47
CA THR A 250 -2.28 35.87 -16.52
C THR A 250 -3.55 36.36 -17.23
N GLY A 251 -4.32 37.27 -16.63
CA GLY A 251 -5.62 37.71 -17.15
C GLY A 251 -6.69 36.60 -17.17
N LEU A 252 -6.44 35.46 -16.53
CA LEU A 252 -7.42 34.38 -16.40
C LEU A 252 -8.47 34.73 -15.33
N VAL A 253 -9.70 34.25 -15.52
CA VAL A 253 -10.77 34.44 -14.55
C VAL A 253 -10.69 33.35 -13.49
N VAL A 254 -10.39 33.74 -12.24
CA VAL A 254 -10.23 32.84 -11.08
C VAL A 254 -11.44 31.92 -10.92
N GLU A 255 -12.65 32.45 -10.97
CA GLU A 255 -13.89 31.69 -10.78
C GLU A 255 -14.08 30.57 -11.82
N LEU A 256 -13.69 30.81 -13.07
CA LEU A 256 -13.78 29.80 -14.13
C LEU A 256 -12.74 28.69 -13.93
N LEU A 257 -11.51 29.04 -13.51
CA LEU A 257 -10.49 28.05 -13.20
C LEU A 257 -10.90 27.20 -11.99
N TYR A 258 -11.37 27.85 -10.93
CA TYR A 258 -11.81 27.17 -9.72
C TYR A 258 -12.94 26.18 -10.00
N ARG A 259 -13.99 26.63 -10.70
CA ARG A 259 -15.10 25.78 -11.12
C ARG A 259 -14.65 24.61 -11.99
N HIS A 260 -13.72 24.84 -12.91
CA HIS A 260 -13.19 23.75 -13.72
C HIS A 260 -12.46 22.70 -12.87
N LEU A 261 -11.64 23.13 -11.91
CA LEU A 261 -10.95 22.19 -11.02
C LEU A 261 -11.96 21.42 -10.15
N VAL A 262 -12.93 22.08 -9.53
CA VAL A 262 -13.86 21.43 -8.59
C VAL A 262 -14.88 20.53 -9.31
N ASP A 263 -15.52 21.04 -10.35
CA ASP A 263 -16.68 20.38 -10.94
C ASP A 263 -16.31 19.38 -12.04
N ASN A 264 -15.25 19.68 -12.82
CA ASN A 264 -14.96 18.93 -14.04
C ASN A 264 -13.78 17.97 -13.90
N SER A 265 -12.82 18.26 -13.01
CA SER A 265 -11.57 17.50 -12.99
C SER A 265 -11.70 16.10 -12.42
N GLY A 266 -12.63 15.91 -11.49
CA GLY A 266 -12.78 14.65 -10.75
C GLY A 266 -11.61 14.30 -9.83
N ILE A 267 -10.61 15.18 -9.66
CA ILE A 267 -9.45 14.93 -8.79
C ILE A 267 -9.60 15.54 -7.39
N VAL A 268 -10.49 16.52 -7.23
CA VAL A 268 -10.75 17.22 -5.97
C VAL A 268 -12.24 17.22 -5.66
N THR A 269 -12.58 17.55 -4.42
CA THR A 269 -13.96 17.73 -3.96
C THR A 269 -14.00 18.89 -2.98
N VAL A 270 -15.16 19.55 -2.93
CA VAL A 270 -15.48 20.54 -1.91
C VAL A 270 -16.71 20.05 -1.17
N TYR A 271 -16.59 19.95 0.15
CA TYR A 271 -17.69 19.55 1.02
C TYR A 271 -17.58 20.35 2.32
N ASP A 272 -18.69 20.91 2.78
CA ASP A 272 -18.74 21.74 4.01
C ASP A 272 -17.63 22.81 4.05
N GLU A 273 -17.55 23.62 2.99
CA GLU A 273 -16.53 24.67 2.82
C GLU A 273 -15.07 24.18 2.94
N CYS A 274 -14.84 22.88 2.80
CA CYS A 274 -13.51 22.26 2.85
C CYS A 274 -13.14 21.67 1.50
N PHE A 275 -11.98 22.06 0.98
CA PHE A 275 -11.37 21.53 -0.23
C PHE A 275 -10.45 20.35 0.11
N SER A 276 -10.57 19.26 -0.63
CA SER A 276 -9.67 18.10 -0.51
C SER A 276 -9.46 17.39 -1.85
N PHE A 277 -8.37 16.63 -1.96
CA PHE A 277 -8.21 15.69 -3.08
C PHE A 277 -9.09 14.47 -2.86
N LYS A 278 -9.77 13.99 -3.91
CA LYS A 278 -10.64 12.79 -3.81
C LYS A 278 -9.87 11.54 -3.39
N HIS A 279 -8.56 11.51 -3.63
CA HIS A 279 -7.70 10.44 -3.17
C HIS A 279 -6.28 10.95 -2.86
N ARG A 280 -5.74 10.55 -1.71
CA ARG A 280 -4.39 10.97 -1.25
C ARG A 280 -3.28 10.65 -2.25
N ALA A 281 -3.36 9.53 -2.98
CA ALA A 281 -2.35 9.21 -4.00
C ALA A 281 -2.25 10.27 -5.12
N ILE A 282 -3.32 11.04 -5.40
CA ILE A 282 -3.27 12.16 -6.36
C ILE A 282 -2.41 13.28 -5.78
N LEU A 283 -2.64 13.63 -4.51
CA LEU A 283 -1.84 14.62 -3.77
C LEU A 283 -0.37 14.16 -3.71
N GLU A 284 -0.11 12.92 -3.32
CA GLU A 284 1.25 12.33 -3.24
C GLU A 284 1.95 12.34 -4.60
N PHE A 285 1.21 12.05 -5.68
CA PHE A 285 1.73 12.11 -7.05
C PHE A 285 2.08 13.53 -7.48
N LEU A 286 1.17 14.51 -7.29
CA LEU A 286 1.42 15.91 -7.64
C LEU A 286 2.63 16.47 -6.89
N TYR A 287 2.73 16.16 -5.59
CA TYR A 287 3.87 16.50 -4.76
C TYR A 287 5.17 15.91 -5.32
N ALA A 288 5.20 14.58 -5.52
CA ALA A 288 6.38 13.87 -6.01
C ALA A 288 6.81 14.36 -7.39
N ARG A 289 5.85 14.64 -8.29
CA ARG A 289 6.10 15.18 -9.63
C ARG A 289 6.78 16.54 -9.58
N ARG A 290 6.35 17.46 -8.70
CA ARG A 290 7.05 18.74 -8.53
C ARG A 290 8.47 18.52 -8.02
N LYS A 291 8.64 17.71 -6.98
CA LYS A 291 9.98 17.47 -6.42
C LYS A 291 10.91 16.79 -7.41
N ALA A 292 10.40 15.93 -8.30
CA ALA A 292 11.17 15.31 -9.38
C ALA A 292 11.61 16.33 -10.44
N LEU A 293 10.73 17.24 -10.83
CA LEU A 293 11.04 18.33 -11.75
C LEU A 293 12.15 19.24 -11.19
N GLU A 294 12.06 19.57 -9.90
CA GLU A 294 13.03 20.43 -9.21
C GLU A 294 14.29 19.68 -8.76
N LYS A 295 14.26 18.34 -8.74
CA LYS A 295 15.28 17.45 -8.13
C LYS A 295 15.59 17.81 -6.68
N THR A 296 14.56 18.11 -5.90
CA THR A 296 14.67 18.63 -4.53
C THR A 296 14.36 17.61 -3.43
N LEU A 297 13.89 16.40 -3.76
CA LEU A 297 13.57 15.39 -2.75
C LEU A 297 14.85 14.65 -2.31
N PRO A 298 15.29 14.79 -1.04
CA PRO A 298 16.53 14.16 -0.57
C PRO A 298 16.34 12.66 -0.36
N ILE A 299 17.31 11.83 -0.74
CA ILE A 299 17.31 10.39 -0.41
C ILE A 299 17.83 10.21 1.02
N ASN A 300 16.92 10.03 1.98
CA ASN A 300 17.24 9.89 3.40
C ASN A 300 16.27 8.93 4.11
N LYS A 301 16.43 8.73 5.43
CA LYS A 301 15.63 7.78 6.23
C LYS A 301 14.12 8.03 6.21
N GLN A 302 13.68 9.25 5.88
CA GLN A 302 12.25 9.57 5.75
C GLN A 302 11.56 8.69 4.71
N MET A 303 12.28 8.28 3.65
CA MET A 303 11.74 7.38 2.62
C MET A 303 11.40 5.98 3.14
N LEU A 304 11.95 5.59 4.29
CA LEU A 304 11.71 4.30 4.92
C LEU A 304 10.45 4.31 5.81
N THR A 305 9.69 5.41 5.80
CA THR A 305 8.42 5.54 6.53
C THR A 305 7.23 5.30 5.60
N LEU A 306 6.15 4.72 6.14
CA LEU A 306 4.95 4.40 5.38
C LEU A 306 4.30 5.65 4.74
N ASN A 307 4.34 6.79 5.43
CA ASN A 307 3.77 8.05 4.94
C ASN A 307 4.46 8.59 3.67
N TRP A 308 5.72 8.23 3.46
CA TRP A 308 6.54 8.73 2.35
C TRP A 308 6.75 7.69 1.25
N GLN A 309 6.44 6.41 1.49
CA GLN A 309 6.64 5.33 0.54
C GLN A 309 6.04 5.64 -0.84
N ASN A 310 4.78 6.08 -0.89
CA ASN A 310 4.12 6.41 -2.15
C ASN A 310 4.74 7.63 -2.84
N VAL A 311 5.16 8.64 -2.08
CA VAL A 311 5.83 9.82 -2.62
C VAL A 311 7.15 9.45 -3.29
N TYR A 312 8.01 8.65 -2.63
CA TYR A 312 9.26 8.21 -3.25
C TYR A 312 9.01 7.29 -4.44
N TYR A 313 8.00 6.41 -4.38
CA TYR A 313 7.60 5.60 -5.51
C TYR A 313 7.22 6.44 -6.73
N PHE A 314 6.37 7.46 -6.56
CA PHE A 314 6.03 8.38 -7.64
C PHE A 314 7.23 9.23 -8.07
N TYR A 315 8.08 9.66 -7.15
CA TYR A 315 9.27 10.46 -7.44
C TYR A 315 10.23 9.72 -8.38
N TYR A 316 10.59 8.47 -8.05
CA TYR A 316 11.40 7.60 -8.93
C TYR A 316 10.72 7.39 -10.29
N GLY A 317 9.40 7.20 -10.30
CA GLY A 317 8.61 7.08 -11.52
C GLY A 317 8.62 8.31 -12.42
N CYS A 318 8.59 9.51 -11.82
CA CYS A 318 8.67 10.77 -12.54
C CYS A 318 10.07 11.04 -13.08
N LEU A 319 11.13 10.61 -12.36
CA LEU A 319 12.50 10.71 -12.86
C LEU A 319 12.78 9.74 -14.03
N LYS A 320 12.15 8.55 -14.00
CA LYS A 320 12.33 7.44 -14.95
C LYS A 320 13.74 6.84 -14.96
N ASP A 321 14.73 7.60 -15.44
CA ASP A 321 16.15 7.23 -15.48
C ASP A 321 16.90 7.98 -14.37
N CYS A 322 17.23 7.26 -13.29
CA CYS A 322 17.72 7.85 -12.04
C CYS A 322 18.79 6.98 -11.34
N PRO A 323 19.90 6.68 -12.03
CA PRO A 323 20.93 5.79 -11.50
C PRO A 323 21.59 6.34 -10.23
N ASN A 324 21.67 7.67 -10.09
CA ASN A 324 22.29 8.30 -8.92
C ASN A 324 21.40 8.18 -7.68
N GLU A 325 20.10 8.37 -7.84
CA GLU A 325 19.11 8.28 -6.78
C GLU A 325 18.91 6.82 -6.34
N ILE A 326 19.00 5.85 -7.26
CA ILE A 326 19.00 4.42 -6.91
C ILE A 326 20.27 4.02 -6.17
N LYS A 327 21.45 4.51 -6.58
CA LYS A 327 22.70 4.29 -5.84
C LYS A 327 22.65 4.93 -4.45
N ALA A 328 22.15 6.15 -4.33
CA ALA A 328 21.95 6.80 -3.04
C ALA A 328 21.01 6.00 -2.13
N PHE A 329 19.95 5.40 -2.68
CA PHE A 329 19.06 4.51 -1.92
C PHE A 329 19.78 3.22 -1.50
N LYS A 330 20.55 2.60 -2.40
CA LYS A 330 21.38 1.43 -2.09
C LYS A 330 22.34 1.72 -0.93
N ASP A 331 22.98 2.89 -0.96
CA ASP A 331 24.00 3.29 0.02
C ASP A 331 23.42 3.94 1.28
N LEU A 332 22.08 4.08 1.37
CA LEU A 332 21.40 4.66 2.52
C LEU A 332 21.68 3.83 3.79
N GLU A 333 22.30 4.46 4.78
CA GLU A 333 22.59 3.84 6.08
C GLU A 333 21.33 3.73 6.95
N CYS A 334 21.08 2.52 7.45
CA CYS A 334 20.00 2.24 8.39
C CYS A 334 20.54 2.18 9.82
N SER A 335 19.88 2.87 10.76
CA SER A 335 20.28 2.93 12.17
C SER A 335 19.79 1.75 13.00
N ASN A 336 18.75 1.05 12.56
CA ASN A 336 18.12 -0.02 13.32
C ASN A 336 17.56 -1.11 12.39
N THR A 337 17.19 -2.24 12.98
CA THR A 337 16.66 -3.40 12.24
C THR A 337 15.33 -3.09 11.53
N PHE A 338 14.49 -2.21 12.09
CA PHE A 338 13.25 -1.78 11.44
C PHE A 338 13.52 -1.00 10.15
N GLU A 339 14.44 -0.05 10.14
CA GLU A 339 14.85 0.69 8.94
C GLU A 339 15.42 -0.24 7.87
N LYS A 340 16.26 -1.22 8.25
CA LYS A 340 16.77 -2.23 7.31
C LYS A 340 15.64 -3.05 6.69
N MET A 341 14.67 -3.47 7.51
CA MET A 341 13.48 -4.18 7.04
C MET A 341 12.66 -3.33 6.08
N MET A 342 12.41 -2.06 6.40
CA MET A 342 11.65 -1.15 5.52
C MET A 342 12.39 -0.92 4.19
N LYS A 343 13.72 -0.75 4.23
CA LYS A 343 14.56 -0.63 3.03
C LYS A 343 14.44 -1.88 2.15
N LEU A 344 14.52 -3.07 2.75
CA LEU A 344 14.31 -4.35 2.06
C LEU A 344 12.92 -4.40 1.42
N PHE A 345 11.86 -4.09 2.17
CA PHE A 345 10.49 -4.22 1.66
C PHE A 345 10.11 -3.16 0.62
N PHE A 346 10.73 -1.99 0.65
CA PHE A 346 10.43 -0.90 -0.30
C PHE A 346 11.28 -0.97 -1.57
N ALA A 347 12.46 -1.61 -1.52
CA ALA A 347 13.38 -1.68 -2.65
C ALA A 347 12.71 -2.12 -3.98
N PRO A 348 11.91 -3.21 -4.03
CA PRO A 348 11.30 -3.65 -5.29
C PRO A 348 10.43 -2.58 -5.95
N ASN A 349 9.63 -1.87 -5.16
CA ASN A 349 8.73 -0.85 -5.67
C ASN A 349 9.51 0.34 -6.27
N PHE A 350 10.56 0.80 -5.58
CA PHE A 350 11.40 1.89 -6.09
C PHE A 350 12.17 1.48 -7.36
N LEU A 351 12.70 0.25 -7.39
CA LEU A 351 13.38 -0.30 -8.56
C LEU A 351 12.45 -0.46 -9.77
N LEU A 352 11.20 -0.86 -9.56
CA LEU A 352 10.18 -0.93 -10.63
C LEU A 352 9.75 0.46 -11.11
N ALA A 353 9.62 1.43 -10.22
CA ALA A 353 9.31 2.81 -10.62
C ALA A 353 10.44 3.39 -11.50
N ALA A 354 11.69 3.03 -11.19
CA ALA A 354 12.89 3.45 -11.90
C ALA A 354 13.29 2.52 -13.07
N TYR A 355 12.34 1.79 -13.69
CA TYR A 355 12.62 0.72 -14.66
C TYR A 355 13.43 1.15 -15.90
N ASN A 356 13.46 2.44 -16.24
CA ASN A 356 14.26 2.98 -17.36
C ASN A 356 15.74 3.21 -16.99
N THR A 357 16.09 3.10 -15.70
CA THR A 357 17.47 3.16 -15.22
C THR A 357 18.27 1.98 -15.78
N PRO A 358 19.56 2.14 -16.12
CA PRO A 358 20.41 1.04 -16.57
C PRO A 358 20.28 -0.21 -15.68
N TYR A 359 19.91 -1.33 -16.30
CA TYR A 359 19.51 -2.54 -15.58
C TYR A 359 20.60 -3.11 -14.68
N ASN A 360 21.88 -2.84 -14.97
CA ASN A 360 22.98 -3.21 -14.08
C ASN A 360 22.87 -2.51 -12.72
N VAL A 361 22.48 -1.23 -12.67
CA VAL A 361 22.29 -0.49 -11.40
C VAL A 361 21.10 -1.08 -10.61
N ILE A 362 20.03 -1.44 -11.31
CA ILE A 362 18.87 -2.12 -10.72
C ILE A 362 19.28 -3.48 -10.15
N SER A 363 19.95 -4.31 -10.94
CA SER A 363 20.42 -5.65 -10.57
C SER A 363 21.40 -5.63 -9.40
N GLU A 364 22.33 -4.67 -9.36
CA GLU A 364 23.25 -4.48 -8.24
C GLU A 364 22.52 -4.09 -6.94
N THR A 365 21.52 -3.22 -7.03
CA THR A 365 20.73 -2.81 -5.86
C THR A 365 19.86 -3.95 -5.36
N LEU A 366 19.26 -4.71 -6.27
CA LEU A 366 18.50 -5.93 -5.95
C LEU A 366 19.39 -6.97 -5.26
N SER A 367 20.60 -7.18 -5.78
CA SER A 367 21.58 -8.10 -5.19
C SER A 367 22.00 -7.67 -3.78
N SER A 368 22.19 -6.36 -3.57
CA SER A 368 22.46 -5.80 -2.23
C SER A 368 21.32 -6.12 -1.26
N ALA A 369 20.08 -5.93 -1.68
CA ALA A 369 18.90 -6.25 -0.87
C ALA A 369 18.83 -7.74 -0.53
N PHE A 370 19.13 -8.63 -1.49
CA PHE A 370 19.19 -10.06 -1.23
C PHE A 370 20.30 -10.45 -0.26
N ASN A 371 21.51 -9.91 -0.42
CA ASN A 371 22.64 -10.17 0.48
C ASN A 371 22.30 -9.84 1.94
N GLU A 372 21.49 -8.81 2.18
CA GLU A 372 21.08 -8.41 3.54
C GLU A 372 19.86 -9.19 4.06
N SER A 373 19.02 -9.77 3.20
CA SER A 373 17.71 -10.31 3.58
C SER A 373 17.77 -11.39 4.66
N GLY A 374 18.70 -12.35 4.57
CA GLY A 374 18.90 -13.39 5.57
C GLY A 374 19.43 -12.85 6.90
N LEU A 375 20.31 -11.84 6.86
CA LEU A 375 20.80 -11.15 8.05
C LEU A 375 19.68 -10.39 8.76
N ILE A 376 18.89 -9.62 8.01
CA ILE A 376 17.74 -8.88 8.52
C ILE A 376 16.75 -9.83 9.21
N TYR A 377 16.41 -10.96 8.57
CA TYR A 377 15.54 -11.96 9.18
C TYR A 377 16.09 -12.48 10.53
N LEU A 378 17.39 -12.76 10.61
CA LEU A 378 18.03 -13.25 11.83
C LEU A 378 18.14 -12.18 12.92
N GLU A 379 18.38 -10.91 12.56
CA GLU A 379 18.37 -9.76 13.47
C GLU A 379 16.96 -9.55 14.04
N MET A 380 15.92 -9.55 13.19
CA MET A 380 14.53 -9.37 13.59
C MET A 380 14.04 -10.43 14.58
N LYS A 381 14.60 -11.65 14.55
CA LYS A 381 14.29 -12.72 15.53
C LYS A 381 14.84 -12.43 16.92
N LYS A 382 15.85 -11.58 17.02
CA LYS A 382 16.56 -11.24 18.27
C LYS A 382 16.14 -9.87 18.81
N ASP A 383 15.63 -9.01 17.94
CA ASP A 383 15.16 -7.68 18.28
C ASP A 383 13.89 -7.73 19.13
N ALA A 384 13.99 -7.34 20.40
CA ALA A 384 12.89 -7.38 21.36
C ALA A 384 11.72 -6.45 20.97
N ASP A 385 11.98 -5.41 20.19
CA ASP A 385 10.99 -4.45 19.72
C ASP A 385 10.33 -4.89 18.40
N CYS A 386 10.78 -6.00 17.80
CA CYS A 386 10.19 -6.54 16.59
C CYS A 386 8.73 -6.99 16.86
N PRO A 387 7.73 -6.40 16.17
CA PRO A 387 6.31 -6.69 16.44
C PRO A 387 5.94 -8.15 16.10
N PHE A 388 6.76 -8.82 15.29
CA PHE A 388 6.53 -10.17 14.79
C PHE A 388 7.04 -11.28 15.73
N LEU A 389 7.68 -10.94 16.86
CA LEU A 389 8.15 -11.94 17.83
C LEU A 389 7.02 -12.76 18.49
N ARG A 390 5.76 -12.34 18.34
CA ARG A 390 4.59 -13.11 18.79
C ARG A 390 4.41 -14.40 18.01
N PHE A 391 4.96 -14.49 16.80
CA PHE A 391 4.94 -15.71 16.02
C PHE A 391 5.93 -16.74 16.57
N SER A 392 5.60 -18.01 16.37
CA SER A 392 6.59 -19.08 16.47
C SER A 392 7.61 -18.96 15.34
N GLU A 393 8.75 -19.64 15.50
CA GLU A 393 9.87 -19.53 14.56
C GLU A 393 9.47 -19.94 13.14
N MET A 394 8.69 -21.00 12.99
CA MET A 394 8.19 -21.46 11.69
C MET A 394 7.14 -20.52 11.10
N ASN A 395 6.25 -19.96 11.92
CA ASN A 395 5.26 -18.99 11.45
C ASN A 395 5.92 -17.67 11.00
N PHE A 396 6.96 -17.22 11.73
CA PHE A 396 7.72 -16.05 11.33
C PHE A 396 8.50 -16.30 10.04
N LEU A 397 9.13 -17.46 9.88
CA LEU A 397 9.80 -17.84 8.63
C LEU A 397 8.82 -17.84 7.44
N TRP A 398 7.64 -18.44 7.63
CA TRP A 398 6.60 -18.49 6.62
C TRP A 398 6.07 -17.09 6.26
N PHE A 399 5.83 -16.25 7.25
CA PHE A 399 5.39 -14.87 7.04
C PHE A 399 6.42 -14.05 6.27
N PHE A 400 7.70 -14.13 6.67
CA PHE A 400 8.77 -13.38 6.03
C PHE A 400 8.99 -13.83 4.58
N GLN A 401 9.02 -15.14 4.30
CA GLN A 401 9.15 -15.62 2.91
C GLN A 401 7.94 -15.21 2.05
N MET A 402 6.74 -15.19 2.63
CA MET A 402 5.53 -14.76 1.92
C MET A 402 5.62 -13.28 1.54
N LEU A 403 6.10 -12.42 2.45
CA LEU A 403 6.34 -11.01 2.14
C LEU A 403 7.38 -10.85 1.04
N MET A 404 8.54 -11.49 1.18
CA MET A 404 9.61 -11.42 0.17
C MET A 404 9.10 -11.87 -1.21
N ARG A 405 8.39 -13.00 -1.27
CA ARG A 405 7.75 -13.51 -2.48
C ARG A 405 6.79 -12.50 -3.10
N ASN A 406 5.86 -11.96 -2.31
CA ASN A 406 4.87 -11.00 -2.82
C ASN A 406 5.49 -9.70 -3.31
N LEU A 407 6.59 -9.26 -2.70
CA LEU A 407 7.26 -8.01 -3.03
C LEU A 407 8.28 -8.13 -4.16
N TYR A 408 8.86 -9.30 -4.41
CA TYR A 408 9.97 -9.46 -5.36
C TYR A 408 9.62 -10.32 -6.60
N SER A 409 8.45 -10.97 -6.64
CA SER A 409 8.05 -11.83 -7.76
C SER A 409 7.53 -11.05 -8.98
N TYR A 410 8.38 -10.17 -9.52
CA TYR A 410 8.14 -9.46 -10.78
C TYR A 410 9.02 -10.04 -11.89
N ASN A 411 8.44 -10.25 -13.09
CA ASN A 411 9.19 -10.76 -14.24
C ASN A 411 10.38 -9.86 -14.62
N PHE A 412 10.28 -8.55 -14.37
CA PHE A 412 11.37 -7.59 -14.53
C PHE A 412 12.64 -7.95 -13.74
N PHE A 413 12.51 -8.64 -12.60
CA PHE A 413 13.65 -9.04 -11.76
C PHE A 413 14.21 -10.43 -12.08
N ARG A 414 13.58 -11.18 -13.00
CA ARG A 414 13.94 -12.58 -13.29
C ARG A 414 15.43 -12.75 -13.63
N ASP A 415 15.94 -11.94 -14.55
CA ASP A 415 17.33 -12.07 -15.02
C ASP A 415 18.33 -11.73 -13.91
N ALA A 416 18.04 -10.69 -13.12
CA ALA A 416 18.86 -10.33 -11.96
C ALA A 416 18.86 -11.43 -10.88
N ILE A 417 17.74 -12.10 -10.66
CA ILE A 417 17.62 -13.23 -9.71
C ILE A 417 18.45 -14.43 -10.19
N GLU A 418 18.34 -14.81 -11.46
CA GLU A 418 19.12 -15.94 -12.00
C GLU A 418 20.61 -15.61 -12.00
N LYS A 419 21.00 -14.39 -12.39
CA LYS A 419 22.39 -13.94 -12.31
C LYS A 419 22.94 -14.00 -10.89
N TYR A 420 22.18 -13.54 -9.90
CA TYR A 420 22.58 -13.60 -8.49
C TYR A 420 22.91 -15.03 -8.05
N LEU A 421 22.13 -16.02 -8.48
CA LEU A 421 22.38 -17.44 -8.15
C LEU A 421 23.61 -18.00 -8.85
N VAL A 422 23.90 -17.58 -10.08
CA VAL A 422 25.11 -17.99 -10.82
C VAL A 422 26.37 -17.43 -10.18
N ASP A 423 26.32 -16.18 -9.71
CA ASP A 423 27.46 -15.49 -9.10
C ASP A 423 27.75 -15.97 -7.66
N LEU A 424 26.86 -16.79 -7.08
CA LEU A 424 26.97 -17.24 -5.69
C LEU A 424 27.94 -18.43 -5.53
N ASP A 425 28.99 -18.24 -4.72
CA ASP A 425 29.94 -19.30 -4.38
C ASP A 425 29.34 -20.30 -3.38
N SER A 426 28.81 -21.42 -3.91
CA SER A 426 28.21 -22.51 -3.12
C SER A 426 29.11 -23.12 -2.03
N ASN A 427 30.42 -22.89 -2.09
CA ASN A 427 31.37 -23.38 -1.08
C ASN A 427 31.41 -22.51 0.19
N LYS A 428 30.96 -21.25 0.14
CA LYS A 428 31.10 -20.27 1.23
C LYS A 428 29.80 -19.88 1.93
N ILE A 429 28.72 -20.61 1.68
CA ILE A 429 27.38 -20.31 2.23
C ILE A 429 27.38 -20.34 3.76
N THR A 430 27.07 -19.19 4.35
CA THR A 430 26.83 -18.98 5.78
C THR A 430 25.37 -19.26 6.16
N GLU A 431 25.05 -19.21 7.46
CA GLU A 431 23.65 -19.35 7.90
C GLU A 431 22.74 -18.24 7.31
N PRO A 432 23.08 -16.94 7.35
CA PRO A 432 22.31 -15.90 6.67
C PRO A 432 22.08 -16.19 5.19
N ASP A 433 23.11 -16.62 4.47
CA ASP A 433 23.01 -16.95 3.04
C ASP A 433 21.98 -18.06 2.80
N ALA A 434 21.90 -19.06 3.68
CA ALA A 434 20.91 -20.11 3.58
C ALA A 434 19.47 -19.56 3.64
N TYR A 435 19.19 -18.56 4.50
CA TYR A 435 17.88 -17.90 4.56
C TYR A 435 17.61 -17.05 3.33
N THR A 436 18.59 -16.25 2.89
CA THR A 436 18.50 -15.48 1.63
C THR A 436 18.13 -16.38 0.46
N LEU A 437 18.86 -17.49 0.30
CA LEU A 437 18.62 -18.46 -0.77
C LEU A 437 17.25 -19.13 -0.66
N PHE A 438 16.77 -19.41 0.55
CA PHE A 438 15.41 -19.89 0.76
C PHE A 438 14.37 -18.87 0.27
N PHE A 439 14.51 -17.59 0.61
CA PHE A 439 13.59 -16.54 0.15
C PHE A 439 13.62 -16.37 -1.37
N ILE A 440 14.80 -16.39 -1.98
CA ILE A 440 14.96 -16.35 -3.44
C ILE A 440 14.26 -17.54 -4.09
N SER A 441 14.45 -18.76 -3.57
CA SER A 441 13.73 -19.93 -4.08
C SER A 441 12.21 -19.75 -4.05
N MET A 442 11.66 -19.15 -2.99
CA MET A 442 10.23 -18.88 -2.88
C MET A 442 9.75 -17.85 -3.90
N ILE A 443 10.55 -16.83 -4.19
CA ILE A 443 10.30 -15.86 -5.28
C ILE A 443 10.27 -16.60 -6.64
N ARG A 444 11.23 -17.50 -6.88
CA ARG A 444 11.33 -18.29 -8.12
C ARG A 444 10.15 -19.25 -8.31
N VAL A 445 9.62 -19.83 -7.22
CA VAL A 445 8.38 -20.65 -7.25
C VAL A 445 7.22 -19.82 -7.80
N THR A 446 6.99 -18.62 -7.27
CA THR A 446 5.90 -17.76 -7.74
C THR A 446 6.10 -17.26 -9.17
N LEU A 447 7.35 -17.01 -9.57
CA LEU A 447 7.72 -16.68 -10.96
C LEU A 447 7.67 -17.88 -11.92
N LYS A 448 7.30 -19.07 -11.42
CA LYS A 448 7.22 -20.33 -12.18
C LYS A 448 8.49 -20.61 -12.99
N ILE A 449 9.65 -20.38 -12.38
CA ILE A 449 10.95 -20.71 -12.98
C ILE A 449 11.17 -22.22 -12.92
N ASP A 450 11.83 -22.81 -13.92
CA ASP A 450 12.16 -24.24 -13.90
C ASP A 450 12.99 -24.59 -12.66
N LYS A 451 12.60 -25.66 -11.97
CA LYS A 451 13.30 -26.22 -10.80
C LYS A 451 13.70 -25.14 -9.77
N PRO A 452 12.73 -24.42 -9.19
CA PRO A 452 12.98 -23.21 -8.41
C PRO A 452 13.74 -23.47 -7.09
N THR A 453 13.72 -24.72 -6.61
CA THR A 453 14.28 -25.15 -5.31
C THR A 453 15.43 -26.15 -5.43
N ASP A 454 15.77 -26.62 -6.63
CA ASP A 454 16.68 -27.77 -6.80
C ASP A 454 18.08 -27.55 -6.22
N PHE A 455 18.60 -26.33 -6.34
CA PHE A 455 19.91 -25.97 -5.80
C PHE A 455 19.96 -26.05 -4.26
N LEU A 456 18.84 -25.81 -3.56
CA LEU A 456 18.77 -25.96 -2.10
C LEU A 456 18.86 -27.43 -1.68
N PHE A 457 18.36 -28.36 -2.48
CA PHE A 457 18.47 -29.79 -2.19
C PHE A 457 19.91 -30.29 -2.32
N ASP A 458 20.68 -29.73 -3.25
CA ASP A 458 22.11 -30.06 -3.42
C ASP A 458 22.93 -29.63 -2.19
N MET A 459 22.48 -28.58 -1.49
CA MET A 459 23.15 -28.02 -0.32
C MET A 459 22.46 -28.40 0.99
N GLN A 460 21.54 -29.37 0.98
CA GLN A 460 20.68 -29.70 2.11
C GLN A 460 21.44 -29.96 3.43
N ASN A 461 22.67 -30.46 3.38
CA ASN A 461 23.45 -30.74 4.58
C ASN A 461 23.87 -29.46 5.32
N LYS A 462 24.03 -28.35 4.60
CA LYS A 462 24.41 -27.04 5.14
C LYS A 462 23.21 -26.21 5.63
N LEU A 463 21.98 -26.61 5.30
CA LEU A 463 20.79 -25.83 5.64
C LEU A 463 20.39 -25.95 7.13
N PRO A 464 19.99 -24.85 7.78
CA PRO A 464 19.35 -24.87 9.09
C PRO A 464 18.09 -25.75 9.13
N ALA A 465 17.74 -26.26 10.32
CA ALA A 465 16.57 -27.13 10.50
C ALA A 465 15.25 -26.45 10.10
N GLN A 466 15.15 -25.15 10.36
CA GLN A 466 14.02 -24.28 10.03
C GLN A 466 13.80 -24.23 8.52
N ILE A 467 14.88 -24.03 7.76
CA ILE A 467 14.83 -24.00 6.29
C ILE A 467 14.47 -25.37 5.72
N LYS A 468 15.05 -26.45 6.27
CA LYS A 468 14.69 -27.83 5.89
C LYS A 468 13.19 -28.09 6.08
N LEU A 469 12.64 -27.67 7.21
CA LEU A 469 11.21 -27.79 7.50
C LEU A 469 10.35 -26.88 6.61
N GLY A 470 10.79 -25.64 6.37
CA GLY A 470 10.12 -24.70 5.46
C GLY A 470 10.03 -25.26 4.04
N LEU A 471 11.15 -25.72 3.49
CA LEU A 471 11.22 -26.39 2.20
C LEU A 471 10.32 -27.63 2.14
N PHE A 472 10.31 -28.44 3.20
CA PHE A 472 9.42 -29.59 3.25
C PHE A 472 7.95 -29.21 3.13
N HIS A 473 7.50 -28.13 3.79
CA HIS A 473 6.11 -27.68 3.70
C HIS A 473 5.75 -27.11 2.34
N GLU A 474 6.60 -26.23 1.80
CA GLU A 474 6.37 -25.58 0.50
C GLU A 474 6.33 -26.60 -0.65
N VAL A 475 7.30 -27.51 -0.68
CA VAL A 475 7.41 -28.50 -1.75
C VAL A 475 6.33 -29.58 -1.60
N LYS A 476 5.87 -29.89 -0.38
CA LYS A 476 4.78 -30.86 -0.19
C LYS A 476 3.44 -30.36 -0.73
N SER A 477 3.21 -29.05 -0.80
CA SER A 477 2.00 -28.47 -1.38
C SER A 477 1.99 -28.41 -2.91
N GLU A 478 3.14 -28.61 -3.57
CA GLU A 478 3.26 -28.49 -5.02
C GLU A 478 2.81 -29.76 -5.75
N LYS A 479 2.13 -29.58 -6.90
CA LYS A 479 1.65 -30.70 -7.74
C LYS A 479 2.73 -31.22 -8.67
N ASP A 480 3.55 -30.33 -9.23
CA ASP A 480 4.57 -30.65 -10.23
C ASP A 480 5.96 -30.59 -9.58
N LEU A 481 6.41 -31.74 -9.08
CA LEU A 481 7.66 -31.87 -8.33
C LEU A 481 8.83 -32.31 -9.20
N SER A 482 9.99 -31.73 -8.96
CA SER A 482 11.26 -32.28 -9.47
C SER A 482 11.57 -33.64 -8.82
N GLU A 483 12.45 -34.42 -9.45
CA GLU A 483 12.93 -35.69 -8.89
C GLU A 483 13.64 -35.48 -7.55
N LYS A 484 14.42 -34.40 -7.44
CA LYS A 484 15.12 -34.00 -6.21
C LYS A 484 14.11 -33.65 -5.10
N ALA A 485 13.08 -32.87 -5.42
CA ALA A 485 11.99 -32.54 -4.51
C ALA A 485 11.26 -33.77 -3.99
N THR A 486 10.89 -34.70 -4.89
CA THR A 486 10.21 -35.95 -4.54
C THR A 486 11.07 -36.81 -3.60
N THR A 487 12.37 -36.91 -3.91
CA THR A 487 13.34 -37.64 -3.08
C THR A 487 13.48 -36.99 -1.71
N TYR A 488 13.53 -35.66 -1.65
CA TYR A 488 13.61 -34.90 -0.41
C TYR A 488 12.39 -35.11 0.50
N ILE A 489 11.17 -35.02 -0.05
CA ILE A 489 9.92 -35.28 0.69
C ILE A 489 9.91 -36.68 1.30
N LYS A 490 10.27 -37.70 0.53
CA LYS A 490 10.33 -39.09 1.01
C LYS A 490 11.32 -39.23 2.17
N LYS A 491 12.53 -38.68 2.02
CA LYS A 491 13.57 -38.71 3.07
C LYS A 491 13.13 -37.98 4.34
N MET A 492 12.58 -36.77 4.20
CA MET A 492 12.12 -35.96 5.34
C MET A 492 10.93 -36.59 6.06
N THR A 493 9.94 -37.12 5.33
CA THR A 493 8.80 -37.83 5.91
C THR A 493 9.25 -39.01 6.76
N ASN A 494 10.22 -39.79 6.26
CA ASN A 494 10.79 -40.92 7.00
C ASN A 494 11.56 -40.47 8.25
N LYS A 495 12.36 -39.38 8.15
CA LYS A 495 13.09 -38.82 9.30
C LYS A 495 12.13 -38.29 10.38
N LEU A 496 11.06 -37.61 10.00
CA LEU A 496 10.05 -37.09 10.93
C LEU A 496 9.30 -38.23 11.63
N LYS A 497 8.90 -39.28 10.91
CA LYS A 497 8.22 -40.45 11.51
C LYS A 497 9.10 -41.20 12.53
N LYS A 498 10.40 -41.30 12.27
CA LYS A 498 11.36 -42.03 13.12
C LYS A 498 11.97 -41.16 14.25
N ASN A 499 11.52 -39.92 14.45
CA ASN A 499 12.20 -38.91 15.27
C ASN A 499 13.70 -38.71 14.91
N GLY A 500 14.10 -39.06 13.69
CA GLY A 500 15.48 -38.99 13.21
C GLY A 500 15.85 -37.64 12.58
N PHE A 501 14.94 -36.66 12.62
CA PHE A 501 15.19 -35.29 12.17
C PHE A 501 15.59 -34.38 13.34
N ALA A 502 14.76 -34.34 14.38
CA ALA A 502 14.98 -33.63 15.63
C ALA A 502 14.08 -34.21 16.73
N ASP A 503 14.41 -33.94 17.99
CA ASP A 503 13.57 -34.32 19.13
C ASP A 503 12.19 -33.63 19.10
N LYS A 504 11.17 -34.28 19.67
CA LYS A 504 9.79 -33.77 19.71
C LYS A 504 9.68 -32.42 20.45
N GLY A 505 10.47 -32.21 21.49
CA GLY A 505 10.53 -30.94 22.24
C GLY A 505 11.07 -29.80 21.38
N PHE A 506 12.10 -30.07 20.57
CA PHE A 506 12.63 -29.09 19.61
C PHE A 506 11.60 -28.71 18.55
N LEU A 507 10.89 -29.69 17.98
CA LEU A 507 9.82 -29.42 17.01
C LEU A 507 8.68 -28.62 17.64
N LYS A 508 8.25 -28.99 18.86
CA LYS A 508 7.22 -28.24 19.61
C LYS A 508 7.64 -26.78 19.81
N THR A 509 8.90 -26.55 20.16
CA THR A 509 9.47 -25.20 20.31
C THR A 509 9.38 -24.40 19.01
N LEU A 510 9.79 -24.99 17.88
CA LEU A 510 9.80 -24.31 16.58
C LEU A 510 8.41 -23.91 16.08
N TYR A 511 7.40 -24.77 16.29
CA TYR A 511 6.05 -24.56 15.76
C TYR A 511 5.12 -23.81 16.71
N ASN A 512 5.29 -23.97 18.03
CA ASN A 512 4.29 -23.52 18.99
C ASN A 512 4.77 -22.43 19.95
N GLU A 513 6.08 -22.32 20.21
CA GLU A 513 6.58 -21.33 21.16
C GLU A 513 6.86 -19.99 20.46
N PRO A 514 6.29 -18.86 20.95
CA PRO A 514 6.60 -17.53 20.45
C PRO A 514 8.08 -17.19 20.60
N LEU A 515 8.61 -16.45 19.63
CA LEU A 515 9.99 -15.96 19.67
C LEU A 515 10.25 -14.97 20.84
N THR A 516 9.21 -14.30 21.36
CA THR A 516 9.31 -13.43 22.55
C THR A 516 9.91 -14.13 23.77
N ILE A 517 9.64 -15.43 23.95
CA ILE A 517 10.18 -16.23 25.07
C ILE A 517 11.70 -16.41 24.93
N LYS A 518 12.20 -16.54 23.69
CA LYS A 518 13.63 -16.68 23.40
C LYS A 518 14.37 -15.34 23.51
N ALA A 519 13.74 -14.24 23.10
CA ALA A 519 14.33 -12.90 23.21
C ALA A 519 14.52 -12.48 24.68
N LYS A 520 13.54 -12.76 25.56
CA LYS A 520 13.62 -12.44 27.00
C LYS A 520 14.63 -13.26 27.81
N LYS A 521 15.12 -14.39 27.28
CA LYS A 521 16.16 -15.21 27.94
C LYS A 521 17.60 -14.74 27.64
N LYS A 522 17.78 -13.75 26.77
CA LYS A 522 19.09 -13.22 26.34
C LYS A 522 19.32 -11.76 26.75
N VAL A 523 18.35 -11.14 27.43
CA VAL A 523 18.52 -9.92 28.24
C VAL A 523 18.70 -10.39 29.68
#